data_AF-A0A953PDL8-F1
#
_entry.id   AF-A0A953PDL8-F1
#
_cell.length_a   1.000
_cell.length_b   1.000
_cell.length_c   1.000
_cell.angle_alpha   90.00
_cell.angle_beta   90.00
_cell.angle_gamma   90.00
#
_symmetry.space_group_name_H-M   'P 1'
#
loop_
_entity.id
_entity.type
_entity.pdbx_description
1 polymer ?
#
loop_
_entity_poly.entity_id
_entity_poly.type
_entity_poly.pdbx_seq_one_letter_code
_entity_poly.pdbx_strand_id
1 'polypeptide(L)'
;MYPVPMNFRNIIREATAALRRNAIRSILTILGISVGVGAFICVVAIGNAGSSSIEKQLQNLGDNFIWVEAGSRSRSGVRYGARGDRTLILGDATAIMG
;
A
#
# COMPACT_ATOMS: atom_id res chain seq x y z
N MET A 1 -18.35 -19.79 -52.65
CA MET A 1 -17.66 -19.49 -51.38
C MET A 1 -18.34 -20.31 -50.29
N TYR A 2 -17.79 -21.46 -49.89
CA TYR A 2 -18.43 -22.31 -48.87
C TYR A 2 -17.97 -21.88 -47.46
N PRO A 3 -18.88 -21.69 -46.50
CA PRO A 3 -18.51 -21.46 -45.11
C PRO A 3 -17.84 -22.72 -44.55
N VAL A 4 -16.59 -22.60 -44.13
CA VAL A 4 -15.87 -23.69 -43.45
C VAL A 4 -16.49 -23.88 -42.07
N PRO A 5 -16.90 -25.10 -41.70
CA PRO A 5 -17.45 -25.36 -40.37
C PRO A 5 -16.40 -25.00 -39.31
N MET A 6 -16.77 -24.09 -38.41
CA MET A 6 -15.89 -23.49 -37.41
C MET A 6 -15.61 -24.46 -36.26
N ASN A 7 -14.75 -25.44 -36.55
CA ASN A 7 -14.29 -26.40 -35.57
C ASN A 7 -13.21 -25.77 -34.69
N PHE A 8 -13.46 -25.68 -33.39
CA PHE A 8 -12.53 -25.12 -32.40
C PHE A 8 -11.12 -25.73 -32.49
N ARG A 9 -11.03 -27.02 -32.81
CA ARG A 9 -9.78 -27.74 -33.06
C ARG A 9 -8.95 -27.14 -34.20
N ASN A 10 -9.59 -26.68 -35.29
CA ASN A 10 -8.90 -26.06 -36.42
C ASN A 10 -8.44 -24.65 -36.09
N ILE A 11 -9.22 -23.90 -35.30
CA ILE A 11 -8.87 -22.55 -34.84
C ILE A 11 -7.62 -22.59 -33.95
N ILE A 12 -7.57 -23.51 -32.98
CA ILE A 12 -6.38 -23.69 -32.13
C ILE A 12 -5.16 -24.08 -32.96
N ARG A 13 -5.33 -25.00 -33.93
CA ARG A 13 -4.23 -25.43 -34.81
C ARG A 13 -3.68 -24.25 -35.63
N GLU A 14 -4.55 -23.40 -36.16
CA GLU A 14 -4.14 -22.24 -36.95
C GLU A 14 -3.51 -21.15 -36.08
N ALA A 15 -4.09 -20.85 -34.92
CA ALA A 15 -3.56 -19.86 -33.97
C ALA A 15 -2.16 -20.25 -33.47
N THR A 16 -1.94 -21.52 -33.13
CA THR A 16 -0.62 -22.02 -32.71
C THR A 16 0.40 -21.99 -33.84
N ALA A 17 0.00 -22.27 -35.08
CA ALA A 17 0.86 -22.11 -36.26
C ALA A 17 1.24 -20.62 -36.48
N ALA A 18 0.28 -19.70 -36.34
CA ALA A 18 0.50 -18.26 -36.49
C ALA A 18 1.44 -17.68 -35.41
N LEU A 19 1.29 -18.11 -34.15
CA LEU A 19 2.17 -17.75 -33.03
C LEU A 19 3.60 -18.22 -33.27
N ARG A 20 3.78 -19.46 -33.74
CA ARG A 20 5.10 -20.02 -34.08
C ARG A 20 5.79 -19.26 -35.20
N ARG A 21 5.04 -18.79 -36.20
CA ARG A 21 5.58 -18.01 -37.32
C ARG A 21 6.12 -16.63 -36.89
N ASN A 22 5.61 -16.07 -35.78
CA ASN A 22 6.05 -14.80 -35.21
C ASN A 22 6.57 -14.99 -33.78
N ALA A 23 7.53 -15.91 -33.60
CA ALA A 23 8.01 -16.30 -32.28
C ALA A 23 8.53 -15.12 -31.43
N ILE A 24 9.36 -14.24 -31.99
CA ILE A 24 9.95 -13.11 -31.23
C ILE A 24 8.87 -12.16 -30.72
N ARG A 25 7.93 -11.77 -31.58
CA ARG A 25 6.82 -10.87 -31.22
C ARG A 25 5.92 -11.51 -30.16
N SER A 26 5.60 -12.79 -30.33
CA SER A 26 4.75 -13.54 -29.39
C SER A 26 5.44 -13.71 -28.03
N ILE A 27 6.74 -13.99 -28.00
CA ILE A 27 7.50 -14.12 -26.75
C ILE A 27 7.58 -12.79 -26.01
N LEU A 28 7.90 -11.70 -26.72
CA LEU A 28 8.06 -10.39 -26.09
C LEU A 28 6.75 -9.86 -25.50
N THR A 29 5.61 -10.11 -26.17
CA THR A 29 4.28 -9.75 -25.66
C THR A 29 3.90 -10.55 -24.43
N ILE A 30 4.14 -11.87 -24.44
CA ILE A 30 3.88 -12.73 -23.27
C ILE A 30 4.75 -12.30 -22.09
N LEU A 31 6.03 -12.03 -22.32
CA LEU A 31 6.97 -11.54 -21.28
C LEU A 31 6.50 -10.23 -20.65
N GLY A 32 6.09 -9.26 -21.47
CA GLY A 32 5.60 -7.97 -20.99
C GLY A 32 4.38 -8.14 -20.09
N ILE A 33 3.43 -8.98 -20.49
CA ILE A 33 2.22 -9.26 -19.70
C ILE A 33 2.57 -9.97 -18.38
N SER A 34 3.44 -10.98 -18.40
CA SER A 34 3.79 -11.73 -17.18
C SER A 34 4.52 -10.86 -16.15
N VAL A 35 5.45 -10.03 -16.60
CA VAL A 35 6.18 -9.12 -15.70
C VAL A 35 5.26 -8.01 -15.19
N GLY A 36 4.40 -7.45 -16.05
CA GLY A 36 3.44 -6.41 -15.67
C GLY A 36 2.45 -6.89 -14.61
N VAL A 37 1.86 -8.08 -14.81
CA VAL A 37 0.93 -8.68 -13.84
C VAL A 37 1.66 -9.06 -12.54
N GLY A 38 2.87 -9.61 -12.63
CA GLY A 38 3.67 -9.96 -11.46
C GLY A 38 4.02 -8.75 -10.58
N ALA A 39 4.51 -7.68 -11.19
CA ALA A 39 4.81 -6.44 -10.47
C ALA A 39 3.56 -5.83 -9.81
N PHE A 40 2.43 -5.84 -10.52
CA PHE A 40 1.16 -5.36 -9.97
C PHE A 40 0.71 -6.17 -8.75
N ILE A 41 0.74 -7.50 -8.83
CA ILE A 41 0.38 -8.38 -7.70
C ILE A 41 1.27 -8.09 -6.48
N CYS A 42 2.58 -7.93 -6.69
CA CYS A 42 3.52 -7.59 -5.61
C CYS A 42 3.16 -6.26 -4.94
N VAL A 43 2.92 -5.20 -5.71
CA VAL A 43 2.56 -3.88 -5.16
C VAL A 43 1.27 -3.95 -4.35
N VAL A 44 0.25 -4.66 -4.85
CA VAL A 44 -1.02 -4.84 -4.12
C VAL A 44 -0.81 -5.64 -2.82
N ALA A 45 -0.02 -6.70 -2.87
CA ALA A 45 0.30 -7.51 -1.69
C ALA A 45 1.04 -6.67 -0.62
N ILE A 46 2.03 -5.88 -1.04
CA ILE A 46 2.77 -4.97 -0.14
C ILE A 46 1.85 -3.90 0.45
N GLY A 47 0.99 -3.28 -0.37
CA GLY A 47 0.04 -2.28 0.10
C GLY A 47 -0.89 -2.82 1.19
N ASN A 48 -1.51 -3.98 0.93
CA ASN A 48 -2.38 -4.63 1.90
C ASN A 48 -1.62 -5.05 3.18
N ALA A 49 -0.41 -5.58 3.05
CA ALA A 49 0.42 -5.95 4.18
C ALA A 49 0.85 -4.74 5.02
N GLY A 50 1.21 -3.62 4.36
CA GLY A 50 1.58 -2.37 5.01
C GLY A 50 0.43 -1.79 5.81
N SER A 51 -0.75 -1.66 5.20
CA SER A 51 -1.96 -1.19 5.90
C SER A 51 -2.33 -2.10 7.07
N SER A 52 -2.25 -3.43 6.91
CA SER A 52 -2.52 -4.36 8.01
C SER A 52 -1.50 -4.25 9.15
N SER A 53 -0.22 -4.02 8.84
CA SER A 53 0.83 -3.83 9.85
C SER A 53 0.61 -2.56 10.65
N ILE A 54 0.27 -1.46 9.96
CA ILE A 54 -0.06 -0.18 10.60
C ILE A 54 -1.30 -0.34 11.49
N GLU A 55 -2.36 -0.95 10.97
CA GLU A 55 -3.57 -1.23 11.74
C GLU A 55 -3.28 -2.03 13.02
N LYS A 56 -2.44 -3.07 12.94
CA LYS A 56 -2.01 -3.82 14.13
C LYS A 56 -1.22 -2.97 15.13
N GLN A 57 -0.37 -2.07 14.65
CA GLN A 57 0.35 -1.14 15.53
C GLN A 57 -0.61 -0.15 16.20
N LEU A 58 -1.61 0.34 15.49
CA LEU A 58 -2.67 1.20 16.03
C LEU A 58 -3.53 0.45 17.05
N GLN A 59 -3.90 -0.80 16.77
CA GLN A 59 -4.64 -1.63 17.72
C GLN A 59 -3.81 -1.96 18.97
N ASN A 60 -2.49 -2.15 18.82
CA ASN A 60 -1.58 -2.34 19.96
C ASN A 60 -1.38 -1.07 20.80
N LEU A 61 -1.64 0.12 20.24
CA LEU A 61 -1.69 1.36 21.02
C LEU A 61 -2.94 1.39 21.92
N GLY A 62 -3.97 0.62 21.59
CA GLY A 62 -5.17 0.40 22.40
C GLY A 62 -6.00 1.66 22.66
N ASP A 63 -7.20 1.50 23.19
CA ASP A 63 -8.14 2.58 23.58
C ASP A 63 -7.57 3.59 24.61
N ASN A 64 -6.30 3.48 25.00
CA ASN A 64 -5.65 4.24 26.06
C ASN A 64 -4.48 5.12 25.58
N PHE A 65 -4.55 5.61 24.33
CA PHE A 65 -3.57 6.57 23.81
C PHE A 65 -3.90 8.00 24.28
N ILE A 66 -3.18 8.51 25.29
CA ILE A 66 -3.33 9.88 25.78
C ILE A 66 -2.20 10.75 25.19
N TRP A 67 -2.55 11.62 24.24
CA TRP A 67 -1.64 12.61 23.66
C TRP A 67 -1.59 13.87 24.55
N VAL A 68 -0.45 14.13 25.19
CA VAL A 68 -0.25 15.27 26.09
C VAL A 68 0.82 16.19 25.53
N GLU A 69 0.46 17.43 25.21
CA GLU A 69 1.36 18.45 24.69
C GLU A 69 1.34 19.69 25.57
N ALA A 70 2.53 20.23 25.89
CA ALA A 70 2.66 21.44 26.69
C ALA A 70 2.23 22.65 25.84
N GLY A 71 0.98 23.08 25.99
CA GLY A 71 0.48 24.29 25.35
C GLY A 71 1.29 25.53 25.75
N SER A 72 1.61 26.38 24.78
CA SER A 72 2.20 27.69 25.05
C SER A 72 1.19 28.57 25.79
N ARG A 73 1.56 29.03 26.98
CA ARG A 73 0.67 29.84 27.83
C ARG A 73 0.75 31.31 27.37
N SER A 74 -0.34 31.91 26.93
CA SER A 74 -0.40 33.37 26.75
C SER A 74 -0.91 34.00 28.03
N ARG A 75 -0.05 34.74 28.73
CA ARG A 75 -0.42 35.53 29.91
C ARG A 75 -0.30 37.00 29.55
N SER A 76 -1.36 37.76 29.74
CA SER A 76 -1.39 39.22 29.49
C SER A 76 -1.00 39.64 28.06
N GLY A 77 -1.56 38.98 27.04
CA GLY A 77 -1.38 39.37 25.63
C GLY A 77 -0.02 39.05 25.01
N VAL A 78 0.93 38.52 25.79
CA VAL A 78 2.24 38.09 25.30
C VAL A 78 2.20 36.59 25.04
N ARG A 79 2.59 36.17 23.82
CA ARG A 79 2.80 34.77 23.47
C ARG A 79 4.16 34.32 24.03
N TYR A 80 4.16 33.64 25.17
CA TYR A 80 5.35 32.94 25.61
C TYR A 80 5.51 31.73 24.69
N GLY A 81 6.46 31.78 23.75
CA GLY A 81 6.71 30.69 22.81
C GLY A 81 6.98 29.35 23.51
N ALA A 82 7.08 28.26 22.76
CA ALA A 82 7.27 26.88 23.24
C ALA A 82 8.53 26.63 24.11
N ARG A 83 9.25 27.68 24.48
CA ARG A 83 10.48 27.70 25.29
C ARG A 83 10.31 28.35 26.67
N GLY A 84 9.11 28.88 26.98
CA GLY A 84 8.84 29.69 28.17
C GLY A 84 8.75 28.91 29.47
N ASP A 85 7.90 27.89 29.55
CA ASP A 85 7.75 27.07 30.75
C ASP A 85 7.42 25.63 30.34
N ARG A 86 8.41 24.74 30.33
CA ARG A 86 8.17 23.29 30.21
C ARG A 86 7.54 22.81 31.51
N THR A 87 6.21 22.91 31.59
CA THR A 87 5.45 22.45 32.76
C THR A 87 5.28 20.95 32.82
N LEU A 88 5.47 20.24 31.70
CA LEU A 88 5.39 18.78 31.67
C LEU A 88 6.70 18.23 32.22
N ILE A 89 6.67 17.84 33.49
CA ILE A 89 7.77 17.15 34.15
C ILE A 89 7.57 15.64 34.09
N LEU A 90 8.65 14.87 34.24
CA LEU A 90 8.59 13.40 34.26
C LEU A 90 7.61 12.87 35.31
N GLY A 91 7.40 13.60 36.42
CA GLY A 91 6.41 13.25 37.44
C GLY A 91 4.96 13.32 36.98
N ASP A 92 4.62 14.22 36.05
CA ASP A 92 3.25 14.36 35.52
C ASP A 92 2.87 13.16 34.64
N ALA A 93 3.86 12.59 33.93
CA ALA A 93 3.67 11.37 33.14
C ALA A 93 3.32 10.16 34.02
N THR A 94 3.91 10.07 35.22
CA THR A 94 3.61 9.00 36.18
C THR A 94 2.23 9.19 36.83
N ALA A 95 1.78 10.42 37.04
CA ALA A 95 0.46 10.72 37.62
C ALA A 95 -0.72 10.46 36.66
N ILE A 96 -0.49 10.51 35.35
CA ILE A 96 -1.53 10.21 34.33
C ILE A 96 -1.67 8.70 34.07
N MET A 97 -0.63 7.90 34.37
CA MET A 97 -0.64 6.43 34.20
C MET A 97 -1.16 5.65 35.44
N GLY A 98 -1.40 6.31 36.57
CA GLY A 98 -1.93 5.71 37.81
C GLY A 98 -3.38 6.08 38.04
#